data_AF-A0A0V8CYY3-F1
#
_entry.id   AF-A0A0V8CYY3-F1
#
_cell.length_a   1.000
_cell.length_b   1.000
_cell.length_c   1.000
_cell.angle_alpha   90.00
_cell.angle_beta   90.00
_cell.angle_gamma   90.00
#
_symmetry.space_group_name_H-M   'P 1'
#
loop_
_entity.id
_entity.type
_entity.pdbx_description
1 polymer ?
#
loop_
_entity_poly.entity_id
_entity_poly.type
_entity_poly.pdbx_seq_one_letter_code
_entity_poly.pdbx_strand_id
1 'polypeptide(L)'
;MQLASSLAIQKFHEINQNPNGKIGIVLNLSPNYPASEDKKDIAAAHIADLWQNQLFMDASVKGEFPKELVEILTKDKVIWQSTKEELAIIKNNKVDRLGVNYYHPNRAQKPYYSPDSLAVDWLPNKYFANYQMLGARMNVDKGWEIYPRALYEIAKNIQENYDNIPWFVSECGMGVSNEERYLNEEGQIDDDYRIQFIQEHLYWLHQAIEEGSSCFGFHLWTPIDCFSWRNSYRNRYGLISVNIHTQEKTLKKSAYYFKNLAEHSVLELSEEFFDKFN
;
A
#
# COMPACT_ATOMS: atom_id res chain seq x y z
N MET A 1 -18.87 0.84 -1.61
CA MET A 1 -17.83 -0.09 -1.09
C MET A 1 -17.75 -0.04 0.42
N GLN A 2 -17.50 1.13 1.04
CA GLN A 2 -17.41 1.24 2.50
C GLN A 2 -18.61 0.66 3.26
N LEU A 3 -19.84 1.02 2.87
CA LEU A 3 -21.06 0.47 3.48
C LEU A 3 -21.11 -1.07 3.46
N ALA A 4 -20.67 -1.68 2.36
CA ALA A 4 -20.61 -3.14 2.25
C ALA A 4 -19.59 -3.75 3.21
N SER A 5 -18.44 -3.09 3.41
CA SER A 5 -17.45 -3.50 4.42
C SER A 5 -18.05 -3.46 5.83
N SER A 6 -18.69 -2.35 6.22
CA SER A 6 -19.33 -2.21 7.53
C SER A 6 -20.48 -3.19 7.76
N LEU A 7 -21.29 -3.49 6.73
CA LEU A 7 -22.30 -4.55 6.79
C LEU A 7 -21.69 -5.94 6.98
N ALA A 8 -20.57 -6.23 6.30
CA ALA A 8 -19.86 -7.50 6.47
C ALA A 8 -19.26 -7.63 7.86
N ILE A 9 -18.71 -6.54 8.44
CA ILE A 9 -18.19 -6.50 9.80
C ILE A 9 -19.32 -6.74 10.81
N GLN A 10 -20.45 -6.03 10.66
CA GLN A 10 -21.64 -6.26 11.47
C GLN A 10 -22.03 -7.74 11.45
N LYS A 11 -22.13 -8.30 10.23
CA LYS A 11 -22.54 -9.69 10.07
C LYS A 11 -21.53 -10.66 10.66
N PHE A 12 -20.23 -10.39 10.52
CA PHE A 12 -19.17 -11.18 11.11
C PHE A 12 -19.30 -11.22 12.63
N HIS A 13 -19.46 -10.08 13.30
CA HIS A 13 -19.61 -10.04 14.76
C HIS A 13 -20.89 -10.72 15.27
N GLU A 14 -21.96 -10.76 14.46
CA GLU A 14 -23.18 -11.53 14.80
C GLU A 14 -22.99 -13.05 14.76
N ILE A 15 -22.21 -13.56 13.80
CA ILE A 15 -22.13 -15.00 13.51
C ILE A 15 -20.82 -15.65 13.98
N ASN A 16 -19.80 -14.86 14.29
CA ASN A 16 -18.49 -15.36 14.64
C ASN A 16 -18.54 -16.13 15.97
N GLN A 17 -18.19 -17.41 15.92
CA GLN A 17 -18.14 -18.29 17.09
C GLN A 17 -16.76 -18.33 17.75
N ASN A 18 -15.72 -17.78 17.10
CA ASN A 18 -14.38 -17.72 17.65
C ASN A 18 -14.19 -16.41 18.44
N PRO A 19 -14.03 -16.44 19.78
CA PRO A 19 -13.86 -15.21 20.57
C PRO A 19 -12.61 -14.39 20.17
N ASN A 20 -11.63 -15.03 19.53
CA ASN A 20 -10.43 -14.38 19.01
C ASN A 20 -10.52 -14.03 17.52
N GLY A 21 -11.62 -14.35 16.85
CA GLY A 21 -11.85 -14.04 15.43
C GLY A 21 -11.90 -12.53 15.22
N LYS A 22 -11.10 -12.03 14.28
CA LYS A 22 -11.01 -10.61 13.91
C LYS A 22 -11.34 -10.45 12.43
N ILE A 23 -12.00 -9.35 12.08
CA ILE A 23 -12.25 -8.96 10.68
C ILE A 23 -11.63 -7.60 10.40
N GLY A 24 -11.02 -7.48 9.22
CA GLY A 24 -10.31 -6.27 8.80
C GLY A 24 -10.65 -5.86 7.38
N ILE A 25 -9.98 -4.80 6.94
CA ILE A 25 -9.94 -4.35 5.56
C ILE A 25 -8.49 -4.26 5.09
N VAL A 26 -8.25 -4.47 3.79
CA VAL A 26 -6.96 -4.24 3.15
C VAL A 26 -7.04 -2.95 2.34
N LEU A 27 -6.15 -2.00 2.62
CA LEU A 27 -6.07 -0.71 1.94
C LEU A 27 -4.66 -0.50 1.38
N ASN A 28 -4.55 0.15 0.22
CA ASN A 28 -3.30 0.76 -0.20
C ASN A 28 -3.21 2.15 0.42
N LEU A 29 -2.17 2.40 1.20
CA LEU A 29 -2.00 3.64 1.97
C LEU A 29 -0.72 4.39 1.58
N SER A 30 -0.37 4.36 0.29
CA SER A 30 0.82 5.06 -0.20
C SER A 30 0.72 6.56 0.14
N PRO A 31 1.70 7.15 0.87
CA PRO A 31 1.66 8.56 1.21
C PRO A 31 1.67 9.43 -0.04
N ASN A 32 0.97 10.57 0.02
CA ASN A 32 0.96 11.60 -1.02
C ASN A 32 1.94 12.71 -0.66
N TYR A 33 3.17 12.65 -1.16
CA TYR A 33 4.18 13.68 -0.89
C TYR A 33 3.95 14.92 -1.76
N PRO A 34 4.05 16.14 -1.21
CA PRO A 34 4.02 17.35 -2.04
C PRO A 34 5.28 17.44 -2.91
N ALA A 35 5.13 17.97 -4.12
CA ALA A 35 6.23 18.17 -5.05
C ALA A 35 7.24 19.23 -4.59
N SER A 36 6.80 20.18 -3.78
CA SER A 36 7.62 21.25 -3.22
C SER A 36 7.00 21.81 -1.93
N GLU A 37 7.68 22.76 -1.29
CA GLU A 37 7.16 23.52 -0.14
C GLU A 37 6.15 24.63 -0.54
N ASP A 38 5.80 24.76 -1.83
CA ASP A 38 4.73 25.66 -2.27
C ASP A 38 3.42 25.25 -1.58
N LYS A 39 2.75 26.22 -0.93
CA LYS A 39 1.46 26.00 -0.25
C LYS A 39 0.42 25.35 -1.16
N LYS A 40 0.47 25.60 -2.47
CA LYS A 40 -0.44 24.98 -3.44
C LYS A 40 -0.13 23.50 -3.67
N ASP A 41 1.14 23.10 -3.64
CA ASP A 41 1.53 21.69 -3.78
C ASP A 41 1.23 20.92 -2.49
N ILE A 42 1.44 21.54 -1.33
CA ILE A 42 1.03 20.98 -0.02
C ILE A 42 -0.49 20.78 0.03
N ALA A 43 -1.27 21.78 -0.37
CA ALA A 43 -2.73 21.67 -0.42
C ALA A 43 -3.20 20.57 -1.39
N ALA A 44 -2.53 20.44 -2.55
CA ALA A 44 -2.84 19.38 -3.51
C ALA A 44 -2.54 17.98 -2.95
N ALA A 45 -1.38 17.82 -2.29
CA ALA A 45 -1.01 16.57 -1.62
C ALA A 45 -1.99 16.20 -0.50
N HIS A 46 -2.42 17.18 0.29
CA HIS A 46 -3.45 16.99 1.32
C HIS A 46 -4.79 16.51 0.74
N ILE A 47 -5.28 17.14 -0.33
CA ILE A 47 -6.54 16.70 -0.98
C ILE A 47 -6.38 15.32 -1.62
N ALA A 48 -5.21 15.02 -2.20
CA ALA A 48 -4.91 13.69 -2.71
C ALA A 48 -4.95 12.63 -1.59
N ASP A 49 -4.40 12.93 -0.42
CA ASP A 49 -4.42 12.05 0.75
C ASP A 49 -5.83 11.85 1.31
N LEU A 50 -6.63 12.93 1.41
CA LEU A 50 -8.05 12.86 1.78
C LEU A 50 -8.79 11.87 0.88
N TRP A 51 -8.60 11.98 -0.43
CA TRP A 51 -9.28 11.17 -1.42
C TRP A 51 -8.78 9.72 -1.50
N GLN A 52 -7.46 9.52 -1.57
CA GLN A 52 -6.85 8.22 -1.85
C GLN A 52 -6.74 7.34 -0.60
N ASN A 53 -6.47 7.95 0.56
CA ASN A 53 -6.17 7.24 1.80
C ASN A 53 -7.29 7.43 2.83
N GLN A 54 -7.52 8.67 3.27
CA GLN A 54 -8.41 8.94 4.43
C GLN A 54 -9.88 8.59 4.16
N LEU A 55 -10.35 8.66 2.90
CA LEU A 55 -11.73 8.31 2.52
C LEU A 55 -12.14 6.92 3.02
N PHE A 56 -11.27 5.92 2.87
CA PHE A 56 -11.52 4.56 3.34
C PHE A 56 -10.94 4.30 4.72
N MET A 57 -9.79 4.91 5.03
CA MET A 57 -9.12 4.72 6.31
C MET A 57 -9.96 5.25 7.49
N ASP A 58 -10.41 6.51 7.42
CA ASP A 58 -11.20 7.12 8.50
C ASP A 58 -12.57 6.41 8.64
N ALA A 59 -13.21 6.10 7.52
CA ALA A 59 -14.50 5.42 7.57
C ALA A 59 -14.40 3.99 8.13
N SER A 60 -13.27 3.30 7.92
CA SER A 60 -13.07 1.93 8.41
C SER A 60 -12.60 1.90 9.86
N VAL A 61 -11.73 2.83 10.28
CA VAL A 61 -11.08 2.79 11.60
C VAL A 61 -11.74 3.73 12.62
N LYS A 62 -12.19 4.91 12.17
CA LYS A 62 -12.86 5.91 13.02
C LYS A 62 -14.39 5.83 12.92
N GLY A 63 -14.93 5.28 11.83
CA GLY A 63 -16.37 5.14 11.59
C GLY A 63 -17.00 6.41 11.02
N GLU A 64 -16.19 7.34 10.51
CA GLU A 64 -16.66 8.60 9.92
C GLU A 64 -15.83 8.97 8.69
N PHE A 65 -16.45 9.71 7.77
CA PHE A 65 -15.75 10.20 6.59
C PHE A 65 -15.01 11.51 6.91
N PRO A 66 -13.87 11.81 6.26
CA PRO A 66 -13.15 13.05 6.49
C PRO A 66 -14.03 14.26 6.19
N LYS A 67 -14.24 15.12 7.20
CA LYS A 67 -15.16 16.26 7.11
C LYS A 67 -14.84 17.17 5.93
N GLU A 68 -13.55 17.50 5.74
CA GLU A 68 -13.10 18.36 4.65
C GLU A 68 -13.41 17.75 3.27
N LEU A 69 -13.23 16.44 3.10
CA LEU A 69 -13.57 15.76 1.86
C LEU A 69 -15.08 15.79 1.60
N VAL A 70 -15.90 15.58 2.63
CA VAL A 70 -17.37 15.67 2.51
C VAL A 70 -17.79 17.09 2.10
N GLU A 71 -17.16 18.13 2.66
CA GLU A 71 -17.41 19.53 2.29
C GLU A 71 -17.03 19.82 0.83
N ILE A 72 -15.87 19.32 0.38
CA ILE A 72 -15.43 19.43 -1.02
C ILE A 72 -16.45 18.79 -1.96
N LEU A 73 -16.82 17.52 -1.72
CA LEU A 73 -17.74 16.78 -2.58
C LEU A 73 -19.15 17.38 -2.56
N THR A 74 -19.59 17.92 -1.42
CA THR A 74 -20.89 18.60 -1.30
C THR A 74 -20.90 19.90 -2.09
N LYS A 75 -19.86 20.73 -1.94
CA LYS A 75 -19.69 21.98 -2.70
C LYS A 75 -19.70 21.70 -4.21
N ASP A 76 -19.02 20.65 -4.63
CA ASP A 76 -18.90 20.24 -6.02
C ASP A 76 -20.11 19.43 -6.53
N LYS A 77 -21.12 19.19 -5.68
CA LYS A 77 -22.37 18.48 -5.99
C LYS A 77 -22.18 17.04 -6.49
N VAL A 78 -21.13 16.39 -5.99
CA VAL A 78 -20.76 15.00 -6.31
C VAL A 78 -20.68 14.11 -5.07
N ILE A 79 -21.16 14.61 -3.92
CA ILE A 79 -21.29 13.80 -2.72
C ILE A 79 -22.20 12.59 -2.99
N TRP A 80 -21.81 11.44 -2.46
CA TRP A 80 -22.61 10.22 -2.58
C TRP A 80 -23.99 10.39 -1.92
N GLN A 81 -24.93 9.55 -2.35
CA GLN A 81 -26.20 9.39 -1.66
C GLN A 81 -26.01 8.44 -0.49
N SER A 82 -26.52 8.81 0.68
CA SER A 82 -26.52 7.95 1.87
C SER A 82 -27.70 8.28 2.78
N THR A 83 -28.19 7.29 3.51
CA THR A 83 -29.19 7.50 4.57
C THR A 83 -28.53 7.64 5.95
N LYS A 84 -29.30 8.11 6.95
CA LYS A 84 -28.81 8.19 8.33
C LYS A 84 -28.51 6.81 8.90
N GLU A 85 -29.30 5.80 8.48
CA GLU A 85 -29.15 4.41 8.89
C GLU A 85 -27.86 3.81 8.31
N GLU A 86 -27.55 4.07 7.04
CA GLU A 86 -26.30 3.62 6.41
C GLU A 86 -25.07 4.25 7.07
N LEU A 87 -25.11 5.54 7.37
CA LEU A 87 -24.03 6.22 8.09
C LEU A 87 -23.88 5.70 9.53
N ALA A 88 -24.99 5.35 10.19
CA ALA A 88 -24.94 4.72 11.51
C ALA A 88 -24.33 3.31 11.46
N ILE A 89 -24.59 2.54 10.40
CA ILE A 89 -23.94 1.23 10.17
C ILE A 89 -22.43 1.42 10.04
N ILE A 90 -21.97 2.38 9.24
CA ILE A 90 -20.53 2.66 9.09
C ILE A 90 -19.90 3.05 10.43
N LYS A 91 -20.56 3.95 11.17
CA LYS A 91 -20.08 4.43 12.46
C LYS A 91 -19.90 3.34 13.51
N ASN A 92 -20.83 2.39 13.55
CA ASN A 92 -20.87 1.38 14.61
C ASN A 92 -20.08 0.10 14.27
N ASN A 93 -19.66 -0.09 13.01
CA ASN A 93 -19.04 -1.34 12.55
C ASN A 93 -17.67 -1.05 11.91
N LYS A 94 -16.70 -0.77 12.79
CA LYS A 94 -15.30 -0.46 12.47
C LYS A 94 -14.48 -1.75 12.41
N VAL A 95 -13.36 -1.72 11.70
CA VAL A 95 -12.48 -2.89 11.57
C VAL A 95 -11.76 -3.22 12.88
N ASP A 96 -11.51 -4.51 13.11
CA ASP A 96 -10.71 -4.97 14.24
C ASP A 96 -9.19 -4.83 13.99
N ARG A 97 -8.80 -4.93 12.71
CA ARG A 97 -7.40 -4.91 12.24
C ARG A 97 -7.32 -4.33 10.84
N LEU A 98 -6.13 -3.88 10.46
CA LEU A 98 -5.86 -3.29 9.15
C LEU A 98 -4.79 -4.07 8.39
N GLY A 99 -5.06 -4.39 7.12
CA GLY A 99 -4.04 -4.81 6.16
C GLY A 99 -3.60 -3.62 5.31
N VAL A 100 -2.29 -3.45 5.15
CA VAL A 100 -1.71 -2.34 4.38
C VAL A 100 -0.94 -2.86 3.17
N ASN A 101 -1.30 -2.37 1.99
CA ASN A 101 -0.56 -2.59 0.76
C ASN A 101 0.35 -1.39 0.49
N TYR A 102 1.64 -1.65 0.21
CA TYR A 102 2.59 -0.62 -0.19
C TYR A 102 3.61 -1.16 -1.21
N TYR A 103 3.84 -0.39 -2.28
CA TYR A 103 4.77 -0.76 -3.36
C TYR A 103 5.67 0.40 -3.80
N HIS A 104 5.09 1.60 -3.94
CA HIS A 104 5.77 2.80 -4.39
C HIS A 104 5.09 4.03 -3.75
N PRO A 105 5.77 5.16 -3.59
CA PRO A 105 5.15 6.38 -3.08
C PRO A 105 4.21 7.01 -4.12
N ASN A 106 3.30 7.87 -3.67
CA ASN A 106 2.62 8.83 -4.52
C ASN A 106 3.21 10.22 -4.30
N ARG A 107 3.24 11.04 -5.34
CA ARG A 107 3.68 12.43 -5.24
C ARG A 107 2.68 13.32 -5.98
N ALA A 108 2.34 14.44 -5.37
CA ALA A 108 1.30 15.34 -5.85
C ALA A 108 1.81 16.78 -5.95
N GLN A 109 1.31 17.49 -6.95
CA GLN A 109 1.53 18.92 -7.18
C GLN A 109 0.19 19.59 -7.47
N LYS A 110 0.17 20.93 -7.42
CA LYS A 110 -0.98 21.72 -7.88
C LYS A 110 -1.44 21.30 -9.28
N PRO A 111 -2.74 21.31 -9.55
CA PRO A 111 -3.27 20.91 -10.85
C PRO A 111 -2.79 21.88 -11.95
N TYR A 112 -2.65 21.37 -13.17
CA TYR A 112 -2.25 22.18 -14.34
C TYR A 112 -3.26 23.27 -14.70
N TYR A 113 -4.53 23.04 -14.38
CA TYR A 113 -5.64 23.95 -14.67
C TYR A 113 -6.39 24.29 -13.38
N SER A 114 -7.11 25.41 -13.39
CA SER A 114 -7.95 25.80 -12.25
C SER A 114 -9.00 24.72 -11.96
N PRO A 115 -9.33 24.41 -10.69
CA PRO A 115 -10.47 23.56 -10.35
C PRO A 115 -11.84 24.10 -10.84
N ASP A 116 -11.90 25.37 -11.24
CA ASP A 116 -13.07 26.04 -11.83
C ASP A 116 -13.07 26.00 -13.38
N SER A 117 -12.17 25.22 -13.98
CA SER A 117 -12.15 25.04 -15.44
C SER A 117 -13.34 24.20 -15.89
N LEU A 118 -13.84 24.47 -17.10
CA LEU A 118 -14.92 23.68 -17.70
C LEU A 118 -14.44 22.24 -17.95
N ALA A 119 -15.09 21.28 -17.31
CA ALA A 119 -14.89 19.86 -17.53
C ALA A 119 -16.26 19.18 -17.71
N VAL A 120 -16.31 18.17 -18.58
CA VAL A 120 -17.55 17.39 -18.81
C VAL A 120 -17.87 16.56 -17.57
N ASP A 121 -16.86 15.90 -17.02
CA ASP A 121 -16.99 15.03 -15.86
C ASP A 121 -16.20 15.60 -14.67
N TRP A 122 -16.74 15.42 -13.47
CA TRP A 122 -15.99 15.68 -12.24
C TRP A 122 -15.00 14.54 -11.99
N LEU A 123 -13.74 14.88 -11.75
CA LEU A 123 -12.71 13.94 -11.34
C LEU A 123 -11.90 14.53 -10.17
N PRO A 124 -11.45 13.70 -9.21
CA PRO A 124 -10.71 14.18 -8.04
C PRO A 124 -9.39 14.86 -8.40
N ASN A 125 -8.77 14.48 -9.52
CA ASN A 125 -7.54 15.08 -10.04
C ASN A 125 -7.69 16.54 -10.51
N LYS A 126 -8.91 17.12 -10.45
CA LYS A 126 -9.07 18.57 -10.59
C LYS A 126 -8.37 19.36 -9.47
N TYR A 127 -8.12 18.73 -8.32
CA TYR A 127 -7.48 19.35 -7.15
C TYR A 127 -6.00 19.05 -7.00
N PHE A 128 -5.49 18.04 -7.71
CA PHE A 128 -4.10 17.61 -7.63
C PHE A 128 -3.67 16.92 -8.92
N ALA A 129 -2.41 17.08 -9.30
CA ALA A 129 -1.79 16.33 -10.37
C ALA A 129 -0.66 15.47 -9.82
N ASN A 130 -0.40 14.33 -10.46
CA ASN A 130 0.76 13.50 -10.12
C ASN A 130 2.05 14.29 -10.43
N TYR A 131 3.06 14.11 -9.59
CA TYR A 131 4.39 14.67 -9.77
C TYR A 131 5.41 13.54 -9.92
N GLN A 132 6.33 13.67 -10.88
CA GLN A 132 7.45 12.76 -11.02
C GLN A 132 8.71 13.46 -10.52
N MET A 133 9.24 12.99 -9.39
CA MET A 133 10.43 13.58 -8.79
C MET A 133 11.67 13.29 -9.65
N LEU A 134 12.40 14.34 -10.00
CA LEU A 134 13.68 14.22 -10.70
C LEU A 134 14.71 13.56 -9.78
N GLY A 135 15.45 12.59 -10.32
CA GLY A 135 16.45 11.83 -9.54
C GLY A 135 15.86 10.76 -8.61
N ALA A 136 14.55 10.50 -8.68
CA ALA A 136 13.94 9.39 -7.95
C ALA A 136 14.59 8.05 -8.31
N ARG A 137 14.78 7.18 -7.31
CA ARG A 137 15.25 5.82 -7.53
C ARG A 137 14.10 4.99 -8.09
N MET A 138 14.29 4.40 -9.27
CA MET A 138 13.20 3.74 -10.01
C MET A 138 13.46 2.24 -10.20
N ASN A 139 12.42 1.43 -10.05
CA ASN A 139 12.27 0.19 -10.81
C ASN A 139 11.88 0.60 -12.23
N VAL A 140 12.89 0.78 -13.09
CA VAL A 140 12.71 1.29 -14.47
C VAL A 140 11.84 0.37 -15.31
N ASP A 141 11.95 -0.94 -15.11
CA ASP A 141 11.16 -1.92 -15.85
C ASP A 141 9.66 -1.80 -15.57
N LYS A 142 9.30 -1.48 -14.32
CA LYS A 142 7.91 -1.26 -13.92
C LYS A 142 7.43 0.18 -14.06
N GLY A 143 8.36 1.14 -14.01
CA GLY A 143 8.06 2.56 -13.92
C GLY A 143 7.62 3.01 -12.53
N TRP A 144 8.03 2.29 -11.48
CA TRP A 144 7.68 2.60 -10.09
C TRP A 144 8.88 3.12 -9.31
N GLU A 145 8.66 4.19 -8.54
CA GLU A 145 9.65 4.71 -7.61
C GLU A 145 9.84 3.74 -6.44
N ILE A 146 11.09 3.55 -6.00
CA ILE A 146 11.43 2.70 -4.86
C ILE A 146 11.80 3.60 -3.68
N TYR A 147 10.87 3.79 -2.74
CA TYR A 147 11.03 4.67 -1.58
C TYR A 147 10.62 3.97 -0.26
N PRO A 148 11.45 3.04 0.26
CA PRO A 148 11.08 2.14 1.36
C PRO A 148 10.77 2.87 2.67
N ARG A 149 11.31 4.07 2.88
CA ARG A 149 11.01 4.93 4.04
C ARG A 149 9.52 5.28 4.16
N ALA A 150 8.76 5.29 3.07
CA ALA A 150 7.31 5.47 3.14
C ALA A 150 6.63 4.42 4.02
N LEU A 151 7.17 3.19 4.11
CA LEU A 151 6.56 2.16 4.96
C LEU A 151 6.70 2.50 6.46
N TYR A 152 7.81 3.12 6.86
CA TYR A 152 7.97 3.70 8.19
C TYR A 152 6.97 4.83 8.41
N GLU A 153 6.80 5.74 7.45
CA GLU A 153 5.88 6.88 7.59
C GLU A 153 4.41 6.45 7.65
N ILE A 154 4.02 5.42 6.89
CA ILE A 154 2.70 4.78 7.02
C ILE A 154 2.52 4.23 8.44
N ALA A 155 3.53 3.52 8.95
CA ALA A 155 3.51 2.94 10.28
C ALA A 155 3.35 4.00 11.39
N LYS A 156 4.04 5.15 11.27
CA LYS A 156 3.88 6.29 12.18
C LYS A 156 2.51 6.94 12.07
N ASN A 157 1.98 7.12 10.85
CA ASN A 157 0.64 7.67 10.66
C ASN A 157 -0.43 6.79 11.34
N ILE A 158 -0.34 5.47 11.19
CA ILE A 158 -1.26 4.53 11.87
C ILE A 158 -1.11 4.62 13.39
N GLN A 159 0.12 4.70 13.88
CA GLN A 159 0.41 4.81 15.31
C GLN A 159 -0.17 6.10 15.92
N GLU A 160 0.00 7.23 15.25
CA GLU A 160 -0.30 8.56 15.80
C GLU A 160 -1.75 8.99 15.56
N ASN A 161 -2.35 8.61 14.42
CA ASN A 161 -3.64 9.16 13.96
C ASN A 161 -4.78 8.13 13.92
N TYR A 162 -4.50 6.86 14.23
CA TYR A 162 -5.45 5.75 14.13
C TYR A 162 -5.38 4.79 15.33
N ASP A 163 -5.14 5.36 16.52
CA ASP A 163 -5.09 4.65 17.81
C ASP A 163 -4.15 3.44 17.82
N ASN A 164 -3.12 3.47 16.96
CA ASN A 164 -2.20 2.36 16.75
C ASN A 164 -2.92 1.01 16.55
N ILE A 165 -4.03 1.02 15.79
CA ILE A 165 -4.83 -0.19 15.50
C ILE A 165 -3.91 -1.34 15.03
N PRO A 166 -4.08 -2.58 15.53
CA PRO A 166 -3.24 -3.69 15.09
C PRO A 166 -3.31 -3.86 13.58
N TRP A 167 -2.14 -3.81 12.94
CA TRP A 167 -2.06 -3.83 11.48
C TRP A 167 -0.93 -4.74 10.99
N PHE A 168 -0.92 -5.02 9.71
CA PHE A 168 0.14 -5.80 9.07
C PHE A 168 0.31 -5.34 7.62
N VAL A 169 1.50 -5.53 7.06
CA VAL A 169 1.71 -5.36 5.62
C VAL A 169 1.06 -6.54 4.92
N SER A 170 -0.05 -6.31 4.23
CA SER A 170 -0.78 -7.35 3.49
C SER A 170 -0.22 -7.57 2.09
N GLU A 171 0.39 -6.55 1.50
CA GLU A 171 1.15 -6.68 0.26
C GLU A 171 2.32 -5.71 0.21
N CYS A 172 3.48 -6.24 -0.14
CA CYS A 172 4.65 -5.48 -0.58
C CYS A 172 5.46 -6.38 -1.52
N GLY A 173 6.02 -5.86 -2.60
CA GLY A 173 6.79 -6.68 -3.52
C GLY A 173 7.31 -5.93 -4.73
N MET A 174 8.17 -6.59 -5.51
CA MET A 174 8.76 -6.00 -6.71
C MET A 174 8.54 -6.87 -7.93
N GLY A 175 7.90 -6.26 -8.94
CA GLY A 175 7.66 -6.85 -10.24
C GLY A 175 8.80 -6.57 -11.19
N VAL A 176 9.37 -7.62 -11.79
CA VAL A 176 10.40 -7.51 -12.84
C VAL A 176 9.99 -8.34 -14.04
N SER A 177 10.13 -7.79 -15.24
CA SER A 177 9.89 -8.51 -16.49
C SER A 177 11.12 -9.30 -16.95
N ASN A 178 10.88 -10.31 -17.79
CA ASN A 178 11.92 -11.12 -18.43
C ASN A 178 12.94 -11.70 -17.43
N GLU A 179 12.45 -12.35 -16.36
CA GLU A 179 13.31 -12.88 -15.29
C GLU A 179 14.19 -14.06 -15.74
N GLU A 180 13.91 -14.65 -16.91
CA GLU A 180 14.76 -15.69 -17.53
C GLU A 180 16.20 -15.23 -17.75
N ARG A 181 16.45 -13.91 -17.83
CA ARG A 181 17.80 -13.35 -17.92
C ARG A 181 18.65 -13.55 -16.65
N TYR A 182 18.03 -13.94 -15.55
CA TYR A 182 18.68 -14.24 -14.27
C TYR A 182 18.68 -15.74 -13.96
N LEU A 183 18.40 -16.61 -14.93
CA LEU A 183 18.53 -18.05 -14.75
C LEU A 183 20.01 -18.43 -14.62
N ASN A 184 20.35 -19.14 -13.54
CA ASN A 184 21.65 -19.75 -13.33
C ASN A 184 21.76 -21.13 -14.01
N GLU A 185 22.93 -21.77 -13.91
CA GLU A 185 23.22 -23.06 -14.54
C GLU A 185 22.34 -24.19 -14.00
N GLU A 186 21.83 -24.06 -12.77
CA GLU A 186 20.91 -25.00 -12.12
C GLU A 186 19.43 -24.75 -12.48
N GLY A 187 19.13 -23.75 -13.31
CA GLY A 187 17.76 -23.43 -13.74
C GLY A 187 16.92 -22.68 -12.68
N GLN A 188 17.57 -22.08 -11.68
CA GLN A 188 16.96 -21.19 -10.70
C GLN A 188 17.15 -19.72 -11.11
N ILE A 189 16.17 -18.88 -10.80
CA ILE A 189 16.26 -17.42 -11.00
C ILE A 189 16.98 -16.80 -9.79
N ASP A 190 18.11 -16.14 -10.05
CA ASP A 190 18.88 -15.37 -9.07
C ASP A 190 18.35 -13.93 -8.97
N ASP A 191 17.29 -13.77 -8.19
CA ASP A 191 16.55 -12.51 -8.03
C ASP A 191 17.02 -11.67 -6.83
N ASP A 192 18.32 -11.38 -6.77
CA ASP A 192 18.93 -10.54 -5.72
C ASP A 192 18.28 -9.15 -5.60
N TYR A 193 17.77 -8.61 -6.71
CA TYR A 193 17.00 -7.36 -6.71
C TYR A 193 15.76 -7.43 -5.80
N ARG A 194 15.11 -8.60 -5.73
CA ARG A 194 13.93 -8.82 -4.89
C ARG A 194 14.34 -8.96 -3.42
N ILE A 195 15.45 -9.63 -3.15
CA ILE A 195 16.03 -9.71 -1.80
C ILE A 195 16.37 -8.31 -1.29
N GLN A 196 17.06 -7.51 -2.09
CA GLN A 196 17.39 -6.12 -1.74
C GLN A 196 16.13 -5.29 -1.48
N PHE A 197 15.12 -5.39 -2.34
CA PHE A 197 13.84 -4.70 -2.13
C PHE A 197 13.19 -5.10 -0.79
N ILE A 198 13.16 -6.39 -0.47
CA ILE A 198 12.60 -6.91 0.78
C ILE A 198 13.37 -6.38 1.99
N GLN A 199 14.71 -6.46 1.96
CA GLN A 199 15.58 -5.97 3.03
C GLN A 199 15.33 -4.50 3.34
N GLU A 200 15.27 -3.66 2.30
CA GLU A 200 15.09 -2.23 2.45
C GLU A 200 13.74 -1.85 3.08
N HIS A 201 12.66 -2.51 2.67
CA HIS A 201 11.33 -2.23 3.23
C HIS A 201 11.19 -2.77 4.65
N LEU A 202 11.72 -3.97 4.92
CA LEU A 202 11.70 -4.55 6.26
C LEU A 202 12.56 -3.77 7.24
N TYR A 203 13.68 -3.18 6.81
CA TYR A 203 14.49 -2.31 7.66
C TYR A 203 13.66 -1.14 8.21
N TRP A 204 13.00 -0.38 7.32
CA TRP A 204 12.17 0.75 7.72
C TRP A 204 10.94 0.34 8.52
N LEU A 205 10.33 -0.80 8.18
CA LEU A 205 9.23 -1.36 8.97
C LEU A 205 9.67 -1.74 10.38
N HIS A 206 10.84 -2.38 10.51
CA HIS A 206 11.40 -2.78 11.80
C HIS A 206 11.71 -1.56 12.67
N GLN A 207 12.28 -0.49 12.11
CA GLN A 207 12.46 0.78 12.84
C GLN A 207 11.14 1.30 13.42
N ALA A 208 10.05 1.28 12.64
CA ALA A 208 8.75 1.74 13.14
C ALA A 208 8.17 0.80 14.22
N ILE A 209 8.42 -0.50 14.14
CA ILE A 209 8.01 -1.49 15.16
C ILE A 209 8.78 -1.26 16.47
N GLU A 210 10.09 -1.04 16.41
CA GLU A 210 10.92 -0.71 17.58
C GLU A 210 10.45 0.59 18.25
N GLU A 211 9.90 1.53 17.47
CA GLU A 211 9.29 2.76 17.96
C GLU A 211 7.81 2.63 18.37
N GLY A 212 7.28 1.41 18.43
CA GLY A 212 5.97 1.11 19.01
C GLY A 212 4.80 1.04 18.03
N SER A 213 5.04 1.01 16.71
CA SER A 213 3.98 0.70 15.75
C SER A 213 3.48 -0.73 15.95
N SER A 214 2.17 -0.94 15.99
CA SER A 214 1.53 -2.24 16.25
C SER A 214 1.49 -3.18 15.03
N CYS A 215 2.49 -3.06 14.15
CA CYS A 215 2.62 -3.95 13.01
C CYS A 215 2.99 -5.36 13.48
N PHE A 216 2.12 -6.35 13.21
CA PHE A 216 2.31 -7.72 13.66
C PHE A 216 2.65 -8.72 12.56
N GLY A 217 2.82 -8.27 11.30
CA GLY A 217 3.11 -9.18 10.20
C GLY A 217 3.49 -8.50 8.89
N PHE A 218 4.10 -9.30 8.02
CA PHE A 218 4.51 -8.90 6.67
C PHE A 218 4.21 -10.01 5.67
N HIS A 219 3.36 -9.71 4.68
CA HIS A 219 3.05 -10.58 3.56
C HIS A 219 3.65 -10.02 2.29
N LEU A 220 4.54 -10.81 1.68
CA LEU A 220 5.09 -10.48 0.38
C LEU A 220 4.05 -10.78 -0.72
N TRP A 221 3.85 -9.84 -1.63
CA TRP A 221 3.24 -10.13 -2.92
C TRP A 221 4.33 -10.58 -3.89
N THR A 222 4.44 -11.86 -4.24
CA THR A 222 3.46 -12.95 -4.04
C THR A 222 4.19 -14.29 -3.83
N PRO A 223 3.52 -15.38 -3.38
CA PRO A 223 4.19 -16.67 -3.32
C PRO A 223 4.60 -17.19 -4.69
N ILE A 224 3.67 -17.28 -5.64
CA ILE A 224 3.87 -17.81 -7.00
C ILE A 224 3.55 -16.71 -7.99
N ASP A 225 4.38 -16.58 -9.02
CA ASP A 225 4.09 -15.70 -10.16
C ASP A 225 2.65 -15.91 -10.66
N CYS A 226 1.86 -14.86 -10.59
CA CYS A 226 0.43 -14.90 -10.87
C CYS A 226 0.04 -13.89 -11.96
N PHE A 227 -1.18 -14.05 -12.48
CA PHE A 227 -1.73 -13.14 -13.47
C PHE A 227 -1.97 -11.74 -12.87
N SER A 228 -1.20 -10.74 -13.32
CA SER A 228 -1.25 -9.36 -12.82
C SER A 228 -2.18 -8.47 -13.66
N TRP A 229 -3.45 -8.84 -13.79
CA TRP A 229 -4.49 -8.03 -14.45
C TRP A 229 -4.07 -7.54 -15.84
N ARG A 230 -4.01 -6.22 -16.06
CA ARG A 230 -3.59 -5.60 -17.33
C ARG A 230 -2.16 -5.94 -17.74
N ASN A 231 -1.29 -6.33 -16.81
CA ASN A 231 0.09 -6.73 -17.10
C ASN A 231 0.21 -8.22 -17.44
N SER A 232 -0.85 -9.01 -17.23
CA SER A 232 -0.81 -10.47 -17.34
C SER A 232 0.43 -11.02 -16.62
N TYR A 233 1.28 -11.79 -17.31
CA TYR A 233 2.53 -12.34 -16.80
C TYR A 233 3.78 -11.55 -17.24
N ARG A 234 3.63 -10.30 -17.71
CA ARG A 234 4.77 -9.46 -18.12
C ARG A 234 5.73 -9.20 -16.95
N ASN A 235 5.20 -8.78 -15.81
CA ASN A 235 6.00 -8.60 -14.59
C ASN A 235 5.77 -9.79 -13.66
N ARG A 236 6.86 -10.34 -13.14
CA ARG A 236 6.91 -11.46 -12.20
C ARG A 236 7.23 -10.92 -10.82
N TYR A 237 6.47 -11.35 -9.81
CA TYR A 237 6.54 -10.86 -8.42
C TYR A 237 6.84 -11.99 -7.43
N GLY A 238 6.63 -13.23 -7.86
CA GLY A 238 6.63 -14.41 -7.02
C GLY A 238 7.99 -14.72 -6.44
N LEU A 239 8.00 -15.32 -5.25
CA LEU A 239 9.15 -16.11 -4.76
C LEU A 239 9.33 -17.40 -5.58
N ILE A 240 8.26 -17.88 -6.19
CA ILE A 240 8.21 -19.09 -7.02
C ILE A 240 7.90 -18.67 -8.45
N SER A 241 8.78 -19.03 -9.38
CA SER A 241 8.54 -18.83 -10.81
C SER A 241 7.51 -19.82 -11.33
N VAL A 242 6.78 -19.45 -12.38
CA VAL A 242 5.92 -20.37 -13.11
C VAL A 242 6.17 -20.28 -14.61
N ASN A 243 6.48 -21.43 -15.21
CA ASN A 243 6.37 -21.58 -16.65
C ASN A 243 4.89 -21.66 -17.01
N ILE A 244 4.36 -20.63 -17.65
CA ILE A 244 2.92 -20.53 -17.90
C ILE A 244 2.41 -21.52 -18.96
N HIS A 245 3.31 -22.09 -19.76
CA HIS A 245 2.97 -23.08 -20.80
C HIS A 245 2.94 -24.50 -20.25
N THR A 246 3.89 -24.86 -19.37
CA THR A 246 3.99 -26.21 -18.76
C THR A 246 3.37 -26.30 -17.37
N GLN A 247 3.11 -25.15 -16.74
CA GLN A 247 2.69 -25.03 -15.34
C GLN A 247 3.69 -25.59 -14.34
N GLU A 248 4.97 -25.73 -14.73
CA GLU A 248 6.05 -26.09 -13.80
C GLU A 248 6.42 -24.88 -12.93
N LYS A 249 6.75 -25.15 -11.67
CA LYS A 249 7.10 -24.13 -10.68
C LYS A 249 8.48 -24.39 -10.10
N THR A 250 9.28 -23.33 -10.00
CA THR A 250 10.65 -23.40 -9.45
C THR A 250 10.85 -22.31 -8.40
N LEU A 251 11.41 -22.68 -7.25
CA LEU A 251 11.76 -21.71 -6.21
C LEU A 251 12.89 -20.81 -6.70
N LYS A 252 12.68 -19.48 -6.65
CA LYS A 252 13.74 -18.48 -6.92
C LYS A 252 14.66 -18.35 -5.71
N LYS A 253 15.80 -17.70 -5.88
CA LYS A 253 16.75 -17.43 -4.78
C LYS A 253 16.08 -16.72 -3.60
N SER A 254 15.22 -15.75 -3.87
CA SER A 254 14.44 -15.01 -2.87
C SER A 254 13.51 -15.90 -2.03
N ALA A 255 13.05 -17.05 -2.55
CA ALA A 255 12.23 -17.98 -1.77
C ALA A 255 13.03 -18.58 -0.60
N TYR A 256 14.28 -18.96 -0.85
CA TYR A 256 15.16 -19.50 0.19
C TYR A 256 15.55 -18.42 1.19
N TYR A 257 15.81 -17.20 0.72
CA TYR A 257 16.02 -16.04 1.58
C TYR A 257 14.80 -15.77 2.48
N PHE A 258 13.59 -15.71 1.93
CA PHE A 258 12.37 -15.42 2.68
C PHE A 258 12.03 -16.54 3.66
N LYS A 259 12.30 -17.81 3.30
CA LYS A 259 12.22 -18.95 4.22
C LYS A 259 13.16 -18.76 5.41
N ASN A 260 14.44 -18.46 5.17
CA ASN A 260 15.42 -18.26 6.22
C ASN A 260 15.02 -17.10 7.15
N LEU A 261 14.58 -15.98 6.58
CA LEU A 261 14.07 -14.83 7.33
C LEU A 261 12.89 -15.22 8.23
N ALA A 262 11.93 -15.99 7.72
CA ALA A 262 10.76 -16.42 8.50
C ALA A 262 11.11 -17.43 9.60
N GLU A 263 12.06 -18.34 9.36
CA GLU A 263 12.51 -19.33 10.36
C GLU A 263 13.27 -18.70 11.52
N HIS A 264 14.07 -17.67 11.26
CA HIS A 264 14.95 -17.06 12.27
C HIS A 264 14.38 -15.78 12.85
N SER A 265 13.45 -15.09 12.16
CA SER A 265 12.96 -13.76 12.52
C SER A 265 14.09 -12.74 12.71
N VAL A 266 15.18 -12.88 11.94
CA VAL A 266 16.35 -12.00 11.96
C VAL A 266 16.59 -11.45 10.57
N LEU A 267 16.73 -10.13 10.47
CA LEU A 267 17.11 -9.43 9.26
C LEU A 267 18.61 -9.13 9.28
N GLU A 268 19.40 -9.90 8.54
CA GLU A 268 20.83 -9.66 8.37
C GLU A 268 21.08 -8.65 7.24
N LEU A 269 21.80 -7.57 7.55
CA LEU A 269 22.10 -6.46 6.64
C LEU A 269 23.61 -6.24 6.59
N SER A 270 24.16 -6.00 5.40
CA SER A 270 25.59 -5.72 5.22
C SER A 270 25.95 -4.31 5.70
N GLU A 271 27.24 -4.05 5.94
CA GLU A 271 27.72 -2.69 6.22
C GLU A 271 27.36 -1.72 5.07
N GLU A 272 27.52 -2.16 3.82
CA GLU A 272 27.13 -1.40 2.62
C GLU A 272 25.64 -1.02 2.61
N PHE A 273 24.77 -1.83 3.21
CA PHE A 273 23.35 -1.49 3.36
C PHE A 273 23.18 -0.25 4.25
N PHE A 274 23.90 -0.17 5.37
CA PHE A 274 23.78 0.96 6.29
C PHE A 274 24.37 2.24 5.70
N ASP A 275 25.45 2.14 4.93
CA ASP A 275 26.04 3.28 4.22
C ASP A 275 25.08 3.89 3.19
N LYS A 276 24.07 3.15 2.74
CA LYS A 276 23.04 3.63 1.81
C LYS A 276 22.00 4.55 2.46
N PHE A 277 21.82 4.45 3.79
CA PHE A 277 20.75 5.15 4.52
C PHE A 277 21.26 6.19 5.52
N ASN A 278 22.57 6.27 5.74
CA ASN A 278 23.25 7.32 6.53
C ASN A 278 23.77 8.44 5.63
#